data_AF-Q315E2-F1
#
_entry.id   AF-Q315E2-F1
#
_cell.length_a   1.000
_cell.length_b   1.000
_cell.length_c   1.000
_cell.angle_alpha   90.00
_cell.angle_beta   90.00
_cell.angle_gamma   90.00
#
_symmetry.space_group_name_H-M   'P 1'
#
loop_
_entity.id
_entity.type
_entity.pdbx_description
1 polymer ?
#
loop_
_entity_poly.entity_id
_entity_poly.type
_entity_poly.pdbx_seq_one_letter_code
_entity_poly.pdbx_strand_id
1 'polypeptide(L)'
;MLKKKSLLQWAGILAAVAVISASGFLVRSTSAMPEPAGAGGGNADLIRIDVVKQFDDLELPPASFRHDKHTAALKDKDCSACHKTVDGKMSLKFQRTADESAEQLKKVYHDNCIGCHTEMVDNGQKSGPLDSECRSCHVAQEAPADRAEAGMDKSLHYRHIAAASIKPAGGADVNCGTCHHVYDKAAEKTVWKKGEEDSCRACHKDAPVTADGVTVSAFADAAHNQCVVCHVTTAQAQQKTGPVNCAGCHTTQAQAAYEVVKDVPRLDRGQPDAVVMTPPAGSKTVKKEAGPGSIAAVAFNHKVHEQANDTCRVCHHEKIASCSECHTTEGKKEGGFVQLSQAMHAKQADASCVGCHNKQKEQPVCAGCHSFVPYKNTEDSCAKCHNVPAELAPQGAEALSKEERVSVGMLVASSRQYTKGTYDLNDVPDRVTIDAMVNEYEAVDFPHRKIIKTMLAGIEGDRLAAAFHNEPGTFCQGCHHNSPVSKTPPACATCHGKPFELDQGDRPGLKAAYHQQCMGCHTAMRIEKPANTACNECHKKRDL
;
A
#
# COMPACT_ATOMS: atom_id res chain seq x y z
N MET A 1 -18.30 -55.68 -70.20
CA MET A 1 -19.46 -55.70 -69.30
C MET A 1 -18.99 -55.72 -67.85
N LEU A 2 -19.26 -54.63 -67.14
CA LEU A 2 -18.82 -54.35 -65.77
C LEU A 2 -19.46 -55.30 -64.76
N LYS A 3 -18.63 -55.98 -63.95
CA LYS A 3 -19.05 -56.72 -62.75
C LYS A 3 -18.60 -55.99 -61.50
N LYS A 4 -19.59 -55.36 -60.87
CA LYS A 4 -19.81 -55.16 -59.43
C LYS A 4 -18.67 -55.65 -58.52
N LYS A 5 -17.89 -54.72 -57.96
CA LYS A 5 -17.21 -54.86 -56.65
C LYS A 5 -16.68 -53.53 -56.07
N SER A 6 -17.33 -52.40 -56.39
CA SER A 6 -16.88 -51.04 -55.97
C SER A 6 -17.73 -50.36 -54.88
N LEU A 7 -18.71 -51.05 -54.29
CA LEU A 7 -19.64 -50.44 -53.32
C LEU A 7 -19.39 -50.81 -51.85
N LEU A 8 -18.53 -51.80 -51.57
CA LEU A 8 -18.22 -52.23 -50.20
C LEU A 8 -16.99 -51.53 -49.59
N GLN A 9 -16.10 -50.98 -50.41
CA GLN A 9 -14.91 -50.28 -49.91
C GLN A 9 -15.18 -48.83 -49.47
N TRP A 10 -16.21 -48.18 -50.03
CA TRP A 10 -16.61 -46.83 -49.64
C TRP A 10 -17.54 -46.76 -48.42
N ALA A 11 -18.24 -47.85 -48.09
CA ALA A 11 -19.06 -47.94 -46.88
C ALA A 11 -18.21 -48.08 -45.60
N GLY A 12 -17.04 -48.70 -45.67
CA GLY A 12 -16.12 -48.83 -44.53
C GLY A 12 -15.43 -47.51 -44.13
N ILE A 13 -15.17 -46.64 -45.09
CA ILE A 13 -14.50 -45.36 -44.85
C ILE A 13 -15.46 -44.33 -44.25
N LEU A 14 -16.74 -44.34 -44.64
CA LEU A 14 -17.77 -43.46 -44.04
C LEU A 14 -18.20 -43.88 -42.63
N ALA A 15 -18.14 -45.17 -42.29
CA ALA A 15 -18.41 -45.64 -40.93
C ALA A 15 -17.29 -45.29 -39.93
N ALA A 16 -16.03 -45.24 -40.39
CA ALA A 16 -14.89 -44.85 -39.55
C ALA A 16 -14.88 -43.35 -39.21
N VAL A 17 -15.37 -42.48 -40.10
CA VAL A 17 -15.45 -41.03 -39.83
C VAL A 17 -16.63 -40.68 -38.93
N ALA A 18 -17.73 -41.43 -38.97
CA ALA A 18 -18.89 -41.21 -38.10
C ALA A 18 -18.64 -41.62 -36.62
N VAL A 19 -17.78 -42.61 -36.36
CA VAL A 19 -17.41 -43.01 -34.97
C VAL A 19 -16.42 -42.02 -34.32
N ILE A 20 -15.63 -41.29 -35.12
CA ILE A 20 -14.73 -40.24 -34.62
C ILE A 20 -15.48 -38.92 -34.37
N SER A 21 -16.70 -38.76 -34.89
CA SER A 21 -17.50 -37.52 -34.78
C SER A 21 -18.55 -37.56 -33.66
N ALA A 22 -18.79 -38.71 -33.03
CA ALA A 22 -19.80 -38.89 -31.96
C ALA A 22 -19.20 -39.17 -30.57
N SER A 23 -17.88 -39.30 -30.45
CA SER A 23 -17.15 -39.30 -29.17
C SER A 23 -16.71 -37.88 -28.79
N GLY A 24 -17.68 -36.96 -28.85
CA GLY A 24 -17.57 -35.65 -28.22
C GLY A 24 -17.38 -35.80 -26.71
N PHE A 25 -16.26 -35.28 -26.22
CA PHE A 25 -16.09 -34.62 -24.93
C PHE A 25 -16.92 -35.16 -23.75
N LEU A 26 -16.45 -36.25 -23.16
CA LEU A 26 -16.50 -36.43 -21.70
C LEU A 26 -15.06 -36.54 -21.21
N VAL A 27 -14.39 -35.38 -21.18
CA VAL A 27 -13.19 -35.20 -20.36
C VAL A 27 -13.67 -35.27 -18.91
N ARG A 28 -13.53 -36.46 -18.34
CA ARG A 28 -13.65 -36.68 -16.91
C ARG A 28 -12.47 -35.95 -16.29
N SER A 29 -12.73 -34.75 -15.79
CA SER A 29 -11.79 -33.95 -15.02
C SER A 29 -11.34 -34.78 -13.82
N THR A 30 -10.23 -35.51 -13.97
CA THR A 30 -9.43 -35.95 -12.84
C THR A 30 -8.93 -34.66 -12.22
N SER A 31 -9.47 -34.33 -11.05
CA SER A 31 -9.02 -33.25 -10.21
C SER A 31 -7.51 -33.37 -10.05
N ALA A 32 -6.77 -32.59 -10.84
CA ALA A 32 -5.40 -32.28 -10.54
C ALA A 32 -5.42 -31.73 -9.12
N MET A 33 -4.62 -32.35 -8.24
CA MET A 33 -4.34 -31.73 -6.96
C MET A 33 -3.80 -30.31 -7.24
N PRO A 34 -4.12 -29.32 -6.40
CA PRO A 34 -3.63 -27.97 -6.61
C PRO A 34 -2.10 -28.01 -6.69
N GLU A 35 -1.54 -27.44 -7.75
CA GLU A 35 -0.11 -27.11 -7.75
C GLU A 35 0.20 -26.27 -6.51
N PRO A 36 1.34 -26.49 -5.84
CA PRO A 36 1.75 -25.62 -4.75
C PRO A 36 1.83 -24.19 -5.30
N ALA A 37 1.18 -23.26 -4.59
CA ALA A 37 1.15 -21.84 -4.94
C ALA A 37 2.59 -21.33 -5.17
N GLY A 38 2.93 -21.06 -6.43
CA GLY A 38 4.29 -20.67 -6.81
C GLY A 38 4.60 -20.70 -8.31
N ALA A 39 3.85 -21.47 -9.11
CA ALA A 39 4.00 -21.51 -10.57
C ALA A 39 3.16 -20.44 -11.32
N GLY A 40 3.08 -19.22 -10.77
CA GLY A 40 2.39 -18.10 -11.42
C GLY A 40 3.21 -17.55 -12.59
N GLY A 41 2.66 -17.55 -13.79
CA GLY A 41 3.27 -17.03 -15.01
C GLY A 41 3.50 -15.51 -15.01
N GLY A 42 4.47 -15.04 -14.23
CA GLY A 42 4.91 -13.65 -14.17
C GLY A 42 6.42 -13.48 -14.41
N ASN A 43 6.85 -12.27 -14.81
CA ASN A 43 8.24 -11.91 -15.11
C ASN A 43 9.06 -11.54 -13.84
N ALA A 44 8.63 -11.94 -12.65
CA ALA A 44 9.22 -11.49 -11.38
C ALA A 44 10.66 -12.03 -11.16
N ASP A 45 10.98 -13.16 -11.79
CA ASP A 45 12.22 -13.93 -11.62
C ASP A 45 13.38 -13.49 -12.54
N LEU A 46 13.17 -12.48 -13.38
CA LEU A 46 14.17 -12.03 -14.35
C LEU A 46 15.29 -11.22 -13.69
N ILE A 47 16.50 -11.77 -13.71
CA ILE A 47 17.73 -11.10 -13.32
C ILE A 47 18.48 -10.68 -14.59
N ARG A 48 18.83 -9.39 -14.67
CA ARG A 48 19.74 -8.86 -15.70
C ARG A 48 21.14 -8.86 -15.12
N ILE A 49 21.99 -9.75 -15.60
CA ILE A 49 23.36 -9.90 -15.11
C ILE A 49 24.26 -8.91 -15.86
N ASP A 50 24.61 -7.83 -15.18
CA ASP A 50 25.47 -6.74 -15.67
C ASP A 50 26.66 -6.44 -14.75
N VAL A 51 26.96 -7.33 -13.81
CA VAL A 51 27.97 -7.12 -12.74
C VAL A 51 29.39 -6.84 -13.25
N VAL A 52 29.72 -7.20 -14.49
CA VAL A 52 31.01 -6.86 -15.12
C VAL A 52 31.14 -5.36 -15.36
N LYS A 53 30.02 -4.64 -15.50
CA LYS A 53 29.95 -3.19 -15.72
C LYS A 53 30.63 -2.36 -14.62
N GLN A 54 30.82 -2.94 -13.43
CA GLN A 54 31.54 -2.27 -12.34
C GLN A 54 33.06 -2.18 -12.59
N PHE A 55 33.60 -2.99 -13.49
CA PHE A 55 35.03 -3.06 -13.82
C PHE A 55 35.35 -2.56 -15.23
N ASP A 56 34.47 -2.80 -16.20
CA ASP A 56 34.68 -2.43 -17.60
C ASP A 56 33.36 -2.20 -18.34
N ASP A 57 33.40 -1.54 -19.49
CA ASP A 57 32.24 -1.36 -20.36
C ASP A 57 31.77 -2.71 -20.93
N LEU A 58 30.45 -2.87 -21.08
CA LEU A 58 29.88 -4.12 -21.58
C LEU A 58 30.00 -4.23 -23.11
N GLU A 59 30.77 -5.21 -23.58
CA GLU A 59 30.89 -5.56 -25.02
C GLU A 59 29.59 -6.11 -25.62
N LEU A 60 28.77 -6.76 -24.80
CA LEU A 60 27.48 -7.35 -25.15
C LEU A 60 26.40 -6.88 -24.17
N PRO A 61 25.11 -6.91 -24.56
CA PRO A 61 24.02 -6.63 -23.62
C PRO A 61 24.11 -7.49 -22.34
N PRO A 62 23.59 -7.03 -21.19
CA PRO A 62 23.51 -7.86 -19.98
C PRO A 62 22.87 -9.22 -20.27
N ALA A 63 23.31 -10.26 -19.55
CA ALA A 63 22.74 -11.59 -19.72
C ALA A 63 21.41 -11.72 -18.98
N SER A 64 20.43 -12.37 -19.62
CA SER A 64 19.10 -12.59 -19.05
C SER A 64 19.04 -13.92 -18.31
N PHE A 65 18.64 -13.88 -17.04
CA PHE A 65 18.59 -15.07 -16.20
C PHE A 65 17.23 -15.19 -15.49
N ARG A 66 16.58 -16.34 -15.66
CA ARG A 66 15.26 -16.64 -15.09
C ARG A 66 15.41 -17.51 -13.84
N HIS A 67 15.49 -16.91 -12.66
CA HIS A 67 15.91 -17.63 -11.46
C HIS A 67 14.91 -18.72 -11.04
N ASP A 68 13.61 -18.47 -11.12
CA ASP A 68 12.58 -19.44 -10.75
C ASP A 68 12.52 -20.60 -11.78
N LYS A 69 12.79 -20.30 -13.07
CA LYS A 69 12.93 -21.35 -14.09
C LYS A 69 14.12 -22.27 -13.81
N HIS A 70 15.26 -21.73 -13.38
CA HIS A 70 16.44 -22.55 -13.05
C HIS A 70 16.21 -23.39 -11.79
N THR A 71 15.68 -22.78 -10.73
CA THR A 71 15.37 -23.52 -9.49
C THR A 71 14.31 -24.60 -9.70
N ALA A 72 13.30 -24.38 -10.54
CA ALA A 72 12.32 -25.40 -10.90
C ALA A 72 12.94 -26.56 -11.72
N ALA A 73 13.88 -26.28 -12.62
CA ALA A 73 14.59 -27.29 -13.39
C ALA A 73 15.57 -28.10 -12.52
N LEU A 74 16.12 -27.49 -11.47
CA LEU A 74 17.10 -28.08 -10.55
C LEU A 74 16.47 -28.54 -9.23
N LYS A 75 15.17 -28.88 -9.20
CA LYS A 75 14.43 -29.27 -7.98
C LYS A 75 15.08 -30.39 -7.14
N ASP A 76 15.88 -31.25 -7.77
CA ASP A 76 16.58 -32.38 -7.14
C ASP A 76 18.00 -32.02 -6.67
N LYS A 77 18.45 -30.79 -6.95
CA LYS A 77 19.68 -30.19 -6.42
C LYS A 77 19.30 -29.06 -5.46
N ASP A 78 20.22 -28.69 -4.57
CA ASP A 78 20.03 -27.56 -3.67
C ASP A 78 20.67 -26.28 -4.23
N CYS A 79 20.54 -25.19 -3.48
CA CYS A 79 21.10 -23.90 -3.84
C CYS A 79 22.63 -23.93 -4.05
N SER A 80 23.34 -24.91 -3.48
CA SER A 80 24.80 -25.01 -3.59
C SER A 80 25.28 -25.34 -5.01
N ALA A 81 24.38 -25.78 -5.89
CA ALA A 81 24.63 -25.92 -7.32
C ALA A 81 25.05 -24.59 -7.99
N CYS A 82 24.65 -23.44 -7.42
CA CYS A 82 24.94 -22.11 -7.97
C CYS A 82 25.54 -21.14 -6.94
N HIS A 83 25.36 -21.38 -5.64
CA HIS A 83 25.72 -20.46 -4.58
C HIS A 83 26.75 -21.07 -3.63
N LYS A 84 27.88 -20.38 -3.45
CA LYS A 84 28.92 -20.82 -2.50
C LYS A 84 28.51 -20.53 -1.06
N THR A 85 28.98 -21.36 -0.13
CA THR A 85 28.79 -21.13 1.30
C THR A 85 30.08 -20.56 1.91
N VAL A 86 29.95 -19.54 2.76
CA VAL A 86 31.03 -18.90 3.53
C VAL A 86 30.58 -18.78 4.97
N ASP A 87 31.37 -19.27 5.92
CA ASP A 87 31.07 -19.24 7.36
C ASP A 87 29.66 -19.77 7.70
N GLY A 88 29.24 -20.83 7.01
CA GLY A 88 27.92 -21.45 7.18
C GLY A 88 26.75 -20.64 6.59
N LYS A 89 27.02 -19.52 5.90
CA LYS A 89 26.02 -18.70 5.21
C LYS A 89 26.18 -18.80 3.70
N MET A 90 25.06 -18.94 3.00
CA MET A 90 25.04 -18.96 1.54
C MET A 90 25.32 -17.55 0.98
N SER A 91 26.26 -17.44 0.05
CA SER A 91 26.47 -16.24 -0.75
C SER A 91 25.42 -16.16 -1.85
N LEU A 92 24.78 -15.01 -2.00
CA LEU A 92 23.84 -14.76 -3.10
C LEU A 92 24.53 -14.54 -4.46
N LYS A 93 25.86 -14.47 -4.49
CA LYS A 93 26.62 -14.33 -5.74
C LYS A 93 26.70 -15.70 -6.43
N PHE A 94 26.57 -15.69 -7.76
CA PHE A 94 26.70 -16.90 -8.58
C PHE A 94 28.16 -17.39 -8.58
N GLN A 95 28.37 -18.61 -8.07
CA GLN A 95 29.62 -19.38 -8.06
C GLN A 95 30.84 -18.65 -7.48
N ARG A 96 30.63 -17.67 -6.60
CA ARG A 96 31.70 -16.86 -5.99
C ARG A 96 31.28 -16.23 -4.66
N THR A 97 32.22 -15.59 -4.00
CA THR A 97 32.03 -14.94 -2.68
C THR A 97 32.41 -13.45 -2.70
N ALA A 98 33.29 -13.06 -3.63
CA ALA A 98 33.64 -11.67 -3.92
C ALA A 98 33.63 -11.43 -5.44
N ASP A 99 33.59 -10.16 -5.83
CA ASP A 99 33.82 -9.73 -7.21
C ASP A 99 35.28 -9.29 -7.33
N GLU A 100 36.08 -9.95 -8.18
CA GLU A 100 37.54 -9.75 -8.26
C GLU A 100 37.94 -8.89 -9.48
N SER A 101 37.87 -9.43 -10.70
CA SER A 101 38.15 -8.71 -11.95
C SER A 101 37.09 -8.98 -13.04
N ALA A 102 37.06 -8.15 -14.09
CA ALA A 102 36.20 -8.35 -15.25
C ALA A 102 36.43 -9.71 -15.92
N GLU A 103 37.69 -10.09 -16.14
CA GLU A 103 38.10 -11.35 -16.77
C GLU A 103 37.66 -12.55 -15.94
N GLN A 104 37.87 -12.50 -14.62
CA GLN A 104 37.47 -13.58 -13.73
C GLN A 104 35.95 -13.71 -13.66
N LEU A 105 35.20 -12.60 -13.61
CA LEU A 105 33.74 -12.65 -13.65
C LEU A 105 33.23 -13.24 -14.97
N LYS A 106 33.77 -12.81 -16.11
CA LYS A 106 33.42 -13.36 -17.43
C LYS A 106 33.66 -14.87 -17.47
N LYS A 107 34.82 -15.32 -16.96
CA LYS A 107 35.17 -16.73 -16.85
C LYS A 107 34.22 -17.50 -15.94
N VAL A 108 33.91 -16.98 -14.74
CA VAL A 108 32.98 -17.62 -13.79
C VAL A 108 31.60 -17.81 -14.42
N TYR A 109 31.06 -16.81 -15.11
CA TYR A 109 29.75 -16.96 -15.75
C TYR A 109 29.79 -17.96 -16.91
N HIS A 110 30.73 -17.83 -17.85
CA HIS A 110 30.76 -18.71 -19.02
C HIS A 110 31.03 -20.16 -18.63
N ASP A 111 32.06 -20.42 -17.82
CA ASP A 111 32.44 -21.79 -17.45
C ASP A 111 31.32 -22.52 -16.72
N ASN A 112 30.66 -21.86 -15.75
CA ASN A 112 29.66 -22.52 -14.92
C ASN A 112 28.27 -22.57 -15.59
N CYS A 113 27.84 -21.51 -16.29
CA CYS A 113 26.56 -21.52 -16.99
C CYS A 113 26.59 -22.50 -18.18
N ILE A 114 27.57 -22.35 -19.07
CA ILE A 114 27.67 -23.15 -20.29
C ILE A 114 28.08 -24.58 -19.95
N GLY A 115 28.94 -24.79 -18.94
CA GLY A 115 29.31 -26.12 -18.47
C GLY A 115 28.10 -26.93 -18.02
N CYS A 116 27.25 -26.36 -17.16
CA CYS A 116 26.00 -27.00 -16.72
C CYS A 116 25.07 -27.27 -17.91
N HIS A 117 24.91 -26.28 -18.81
CA HIS A 117 24.03 -26.47 -19.97
C HIS A 117 24.51 -27.59 -20.91
N THR A 118 25.83 -27.71 -21.12
CA THR A 118 26.44 -28.74 -21.95
C THR A 118 26.23 -30.11 -21.33
N GLU A 119 26.51 -30.27 -20.03
CA GLU A 119 26.29 -31.52 -19.30
C GLU A 119 24.82 -31.96 -19.35
N MET A 120 23.87 -31.03 -19.23
CA MET A 120 22.45 -31.35 -19.34
C MET A 120 22.08 -31.85 -20.75
N VAL A 121 22.62 -31.25 -21.81
CA VAL A 121 22.40 -31.70 -23.20
C VAL A 121 22.99 -33.09 -23.41
N ASP A 122 24.22 -33.34 -22.93
CA ASP A 122 24.90 -34.64 -23.04
C ASP A 122 24.12 -35.75 -22.33
N ASN A 123 23.41 -35.41 -21.26
CA ASN A 123 22.52 -36.31 -20.53
C ASN A 123 21.10 -36.40 -21.13
N GLY A 124 20.85 -35.81 -22.30
CA GLY A 124 19.55 -35.81 -22.98
C GLY A 124 18.46 -35.01 -22.26
N GLN A 125 18.84 -34.07 -21.40
CA GLN A 125 17.93 -33.23 -20.63
C GLN A 125 17.62 -31.91 -21.35
N LYS A 126 16.47 -31.30 -21.01
CA LYS A 126 16.15 -29.95 -21.48
C LYS A 126 17.12 -28.95 -20.84
N SER A 127 17.83 -28.19 -21.66
CA SER A 127 18.90 -27.30 -21.22
C SER A 127 18.70 -25.84 -21.67
N GLY A 128 19.62 -24.96 -21.26
CA GLY A 128 19.74 -23.59 -21.71
C GLY A 128 20.69 -23.43 -22.91
N PRO A 129 21.06 -22.19 -23.25
CA PRO A 129 21.92 -21.91 -24.41
C PRO A 129 23.34 -22.45 -24.29
N LEU A 130 23.91 -22.89 -25.41
CA LEU A 130 25.27 -23.40 -25.55
C LEU A 130 26.27 -22.30 -25.96
N ASP A 131 27.55 -22.65 -26.03
CA ASP A 131 28.68 -21.72 -26.23
C ASP A 131 28.55 -20.78 -27.44
N SER A 132 28.03 -21.30 -28.56
CA SER A 132 27.85 -20.51 -29.80
C SER A 132 26.59 -19.67 -29.84
N GLU A 133 25.73 -19.75 -28.82
CA GLU A 133 24.41 -19.12 -28.79
C GLU A 133 24.40 -17.78 -28.02
N CYS A 134 25.39 -16.92 -28.27
CA CYS A 134 25.66 -15.71 -27.48
C CYS A 134 24.40 -14.84 -27.26
N ARG A 135 23.58 -14.66 -28.30
CA ARG A 135 22.38 -13.80 -28.30
C ARG A 135 21.19 -14.40 -27.57
N SER A 136 21.24 -15.69 -27.22
CA SER A 136 20.21 -16.34 -26.40
C SER A 136 20.37 -16.00 -24.92
N CYS A 137 21.59 -15.68 -24.47
CA CYS A 137 21.88 -15.14 -23.14
C CYS A 137 21.93 -13.61 -23.15
N HIS A 138 22.68 -13.01 -24.08
CA HIS A 138 22.91 -11.57 -24.17
C HIS A 138 21.83 -10.86 -25.00
N VAL A 139 20.65 -10.71 -24.38
CA VAL A 139 19.48 -10.11 -25.02
C VAL A 139 19.50 -8.58 -24.86
N ALA A 140 19.39 -7.85 -25.99
CA ALA A 140 19.45 -6.39 -26.03
C ALA A 140 18.20 -5.71 -25.45
N GLN A 141 17.01 -6.26 -25.75
CA GLN A 141 15.73 -5.75 -25.27
C GLN A 141 14.96 -6.89 -24.63
N GLU A 142 14.75 -6.78 -23.33
CA GLU A 142 13.85 -7.66 -22.59
C GLU A 142 12.87 -6.80 -21.81
N ALA A 143 11.62 -7.27 -21.72
CA ALA A 143 10.62 -6.60 -20.90
C ALA A 143 11.11 -6.54 -19.44
N PRO A 144 10.97 -5.39 -18.75
CA PRO A 144 11.37 -5.27 -17.35
C PRO A 144 10.71 -6.35 -16.49
N ALA A 145 11.43 -6.82 -15.47
CA ALA A 145 10.86 -7.73 -14.49
C ALA A 145 9.62 -7.08 -13.85
N ASP A 146 8.50 -7.78 -13.86
CA ASP A 146 7.27 -7.32 -13.21
C ASP A 146 7.30 -7.82 -11.76
N ARG A 147 7.74 -6.94 -10.85
CA ARG A 147 7.93 -7.25 -9.43
C ARG A 147 7.05 -6.37 -8.57
N ALA A 148 6.18 -6.99 -7.80
CA ALA A 148 5.59 -6.34 -6.64
C ALA A 148 6.68 -6.06 -5.60
N GLU A 149 6.57 -4.91 -4.93
CA GLU A 149 7.43 -4.58 -3.80
C GLU A 149 7.19 -5.59 -2.68
N ALA A 150 8.27 -6.22 -2.19
CA ALA A 150 8.21 -7.07 -1.01
C ALA A 150 8.37 -6.21 0.25
N GLY A 151 7.53 -6.45 1.24
CA GLY A 151 7.54 -5.73 2.51
C GLY A 151 6.83 -6.52 3.60
N MET A 152 6.88 -5.98 4.82
CA MET A 152 6.16 -6.56 5.96
C MET A 152 5.12 -5.55 6.45
N ASP A 153 3.84 -5.90 6.32
CA ASP A 153 2.79 -5.28 7.10
C ASP A 153 2.88 -5.76 8.57
N LYS A 154 2.05 -5.20 9.44
CA LYS A 154 1.94 -5.63 10.84
C LYS A 154 1.71 -7.12 11.02
N SER A 155 0.85 -7.72 10.21
CA SER A 155 0.51 -9.14 10.31
C SER A 155 1.73 -10.01 10.02
N LEU A 156 2.39 -9.76 8.89
CA LEU A 156 3.57 -10.50 8.47
C LEU A 156 4.74 -10.25 9.42
N HIS A 157 4.93 -9.02 9.88
CA HIS A 157 5.95 -8.70 10.89
C HIS A 157 5.69 -9.48 12.20
N TYR A 158 4.45 -9.48 12.70
CA TYR A 158 4.08 -10.23 13.89
C TYR A 158 4.27 -11.74 13.72
N ARG A 159 3.98 -12.30 12.54
CA ARG A 159 4.27 -13.72 12.26
C ARG A 159 5.74 -14.08 12.41
N HIS A 160 6.67 -13.16 12.13
CA HIS A 160 8.10 -13.36 12.38
C HIS A 160 8.42 -13.24 13.88
N ILE A 161 7.82 -12.29 14.59
CA ILE A 161 7.98 -12.18 16.05
C ILE A 161 7.49 -13.46 16.75
N ALA A 162 6.34 -14.00 16.34
CA ALA A 162 5.71 -15.16 16.95
C ALA A 162 6.28 -16.52 16.48
N ALA A 163 7.19 -16.53 15.50
CA ALA A 163 7.72 -17.76 14.94
C ALA A 163 8.67 -18.45 15.91
N ALA A 164 8.31 -19.66 16.36
CA ALA A 164 9.15 -20.46 17.26
C ALA A 164 10.51 -20.87 16.67
N SER A 165 10.63 -20.85 15.33
CA SER A 165 11.89 -21.08 14.60
C SER A 165 12.88 -19.91 14.73
N ILE A 166 12.39 -18.70 14.99
CA ILE A 166 13.23 -17.50 15.14
C ILE A 166 13.54 -17.30 16.62
N LYS A 167 14.68 -17.85 17.06
CA LYS A 167 15.13 -17.74 18.45
C LYS A 167 15.61 -16.33 18.77
N PRO A 168 15.38 -15.83 20.00
CA PRO A 168 15.99 -14.59 20.47
C PRO A 168 17.51 -14.64 20.44
N ALA A 169 18.12 -13.57 19.95
CA ALA A 169 19.57 -13.37 20.04
C ALA A 169 19.96 -12.82 21.42
N GLY A 170 21.12 -13.24 21.93
CA GLY A 170 21.74 -12.60 23.11
C GLY A 170 21.00 -12.78 24.44
N GLY A 171 20.14 -13.80 24.59
CA GLY A 171 19.44 -14.10 25.85
C GLY A 171 18.24 -13.20 26.15
N ALA A 172 17.74 -12.47 25.15
CA ALA A 172 16.54 -11.64 25.27
C ALA A 172 15.24 -12.46 25.28
N ASP A 173 14.18 -11.89 25.85
CA ASP A 173 12.83 -12.49 25.79
C ASP A 173 12.16 -12.33 24.42
N VAL A 174 12.69 -11.44 23.56
CA VAL A 174 12.15 -11.09 22.24
C VAL A 174 13.20 -11.29 21.14
N ASN A 175 12.75 -11.61 19.93
CA ASN A 175 13.62 -11.93 18.81
C ASN A 175 14.04 -10.72 17.93
N CYS A 176 13.84 -9.50 18.41
CA CYS A 176 14.16 -8.28 17.65
C CYS A 176 15.62 -8.26 17.16
N GLY A 177 16.57 -8.62 18.03
CA GLY A 177 18.00 -8.63 17.73
C GLY A 177 18.46 -9.72 16.75
N THR A 178 17.56 -10.62 16.33
CA THR A 178 17.84 -11.59 15.27
C THR A 178 17.82 -10.92 13.88
N CYS A 179 17.14 -9.78 13.74
CA CYS A 179 17.01 -9.05 12.48
C CYS A 179 17.49 -7.60 12.57
N HIS A 180 17.09 -6.88 13.63
CA HIS A 180 17.41 -5.47 13.78
C HIS A 180 18.79 -5.25 14.36
N HIS A 181 19.49 -4.27 13.79
CA HIS A 181 20.81 -3.91 14.22
C HIS A 181 21.08 -2.42 13.97
N VAL A 182 22.02 -1.88 14.72
CA VAL A 182 22.63 -0.58 14.52
C VAL A 182 24.14 -0.75 14.56
N TYR A 183 24.87 0.13 13.87
CA TYR A 183 26.33 0.09 13.91
C TYR A 183 26.84 0.73 15.21
N ASP A 184 27.61 -0.03 16.00
CA ASP A 184 28.30 0.49 17.17
C ASP A 184 29.73 0.89 16.80
N LYS A 185 30.02 2.19 16.84
CA LYS A 185 31.34 2.74 16.49
C LYS A 185 32.43 2.32 17.48
N ALA A 186 32.10 2.11 18.75
CA ALA A 186 33.09 1.73 19.76
C ALA A 186 33.43 0.24 19.67
N ALA A 187 32.46 -0.60 19.29
CA ALA A 187 32.66 -2.04 19.11
C ALA A 187 33.02 -2.45 17.67
N GLU A 188 33.03 -1.49 16.73
CA GLU A 188 33.29 -1.67 15.29
C GLU A 188 32.46 -2.81 14.66
N LYS A 189 31.21 -2.97 15.13
CA LYS A 189 30.32 -4.04 14.68
C LYS A 189 28.86 -3.65 14.82
N THR A 190 28.00 -4.38 14.13
CA THR A 190 26.55 -4.26 14.30
C THR A 190 26.11 -4.92 15.61
N VAL A 191 25.23 -4.25 16.33
CA VAL A 191 24.63 -4.73 17.59
C VAL A 191 23.14 -4.43 17.59
N TRP A 192 22.38 -5.20 18.38
CA TRP A 192 20.99 -4.85 18.64
C TRP A 192 20.89 -3.88 19.81
N LYS A 193 20.15 -2.78 19.63
CA LYS A 193 19.79 -1.84 20.69
C LYS A 193 18.27 -1.79 20.82
N LYS A 194 17.77 -2.18 21.99
CA LYS A 194 16.34 -2.18 22.31
C LYS A 194 15.78 -0.77 22.21
N GLY A 195 14.68 -0.59 21.49
CA GLY A 195 14.04 0.72 21.28
C GLY A 195 14.64 1.53 20.13
N GLU A 196 15.62 0.98 19.40
CA GLU A 196 16.19 1.57 18.19
C GLU A 196 15.84 0.78 16.91
N GLU A 197 14.94 -0.21 17.01
CA GLU A 197 14.46 -0.95 15.84
C GLU A 197 13.77 0.00 14.85
N ASP A 198 14.06 -0.19 13.57
CA ASP A 198 13.49 0.59 12.47
C ASP A 198 13.40 -0.29 11.22
N SER A 199 12.67 0.18 10.22
CA SER A 199 12.67 -0.37 8.88
C SER A 199 14.09 -0.43 8.30
N CYS A 200 14.41 -1.53 7.61
CA CYS A 200 15.70 -1.67 6.92
C CYS A 200 15.98 -0.48 5.99
N ARG A 201 14.92 0.08 5.38
CA ARG A 201 14.98 1.23 4.46
C ARG A 201 15.42 2.54 5.12
N ALA A 202 15.45 2.61 6.46
CA ALA A 202 15.99 3.78 7.17
C ALA A 202 17.48 3.95 6.90
N CYS A 203 18.23 2.85 6.78
CA CYS A 203 19.67 2.87 6.51
C CYS A 203 20.04 2.29 5.16
N HIS A 204 19.41 1.19 4.75
CA HIS A 204 19.67 0.54 3.46
C HIS A 204 18.85 1.23 2.37
N LYS A 205 19.52 2.01 1.53
CA LYS A 205 18.91 2.77 0.42
C LYS A 205 19.00 1.98 -0.89
N ASP A 206 18.54 2.57 -1.99
CA ASP A 206 18.55 1.89 -3.30
C ASP A 206 19.96 1.59 -3.81
N ALA A 207 20.94 2.39 -3.40
CA ALA A 207 22.37 2.17 -3.65
C ALA A 207 23.13 2.04 -2.31
N PRO A 208 24.30 1.37 -2.30
CA PRO A 208 25.16 1.35 -1.14
C PRO A 208 25.60 2.77 -0.74
N VAL A 209 25.68 3.02 0.56
CA VAL A 209 26.09 4.33 1.11
C VAL A 209 27.27 4.12 2.06
N THR A 210 28.35 4.86 1.85
CA THR A 210 29.51 4.86 2.75
C THR A 210 29.53 6.13 3.58
N ALA A 211 29.54 5.97 4.90
CA ALA A 211 29.69 7.06 5.86
C ALA A 211 30.60 6.62 7.00
N ASP A 212 31.51 7.50 7.44
CA ASP A 212 32.45 7.26 8.55
C ASP A 212 33.26 5.95 8.42
N GLY A 213 33.69 5.59 7.21
CA GLY A 213 34.46 4.36 6.96
C GLY A 213 33.62 3.06 6.96
N VAL A 214 32.30 3.17 7.09
CA VAL A 214 31.36 2.03 7.08
C VAL A 214 30.52 2.08 5.83
N THR A 215 30.51 0.99 5.07
CA THR A 215 29.63 0.83 3.89
C THR A 215 28.37 0.09 4.28
N VAL A 216 27.22 0.77 4.16
CA VAL A 216 25.89 0.17 4.29
C VAL A 216 25.47 -0.35 2.92
N SER A 217 25.11 -1.63 2.84
CA SER A 217 24.65 -2.26 1.61
C SER A 217 23.32 -1.68 1.11
N ALA A 218 23.05 -1.82 -0.19
CA ALA A 218 21.76 -1.47 -0.76
C ALA A 218 20.64 -2.33 -0.14
N PHE A 219 19.40 -1.82 -0.14
CA PHE A 219 18.23 -2.49 0.41
C PHE A 219 18.00 -3.87 -0.21
N ALA A 220 18.13 -3.98 -1.53
CA ALA A 220 17.95 -5.25 -2.22
C ALA A 220 18.94 -6.32 -1.71
N ASP A 221 20.21 -5.97 -1.55
CA ASP A 221 21.23 -6.89 -1.05
C ASP A 221 21.01 -7.23 0.43
N ALA A 222 20.68 -6.23 1.26
CA ALA A 222 20.40 -6.44 2.67
C ALA A 222 19.18 -7.35 2.88
N ALA A 223 18.09 -7.09 2.17
CA ALA A 223 16.86 -7.85 2.25
C ALA A 223 17.06 -9.29 1.75
N HIS A 224 17.69 -9.50 0.59
CA HIS A 224 17.92 -10.87 0.13
C HIS A 224 18.87 -11.63 1.06
N ASN A 225 19.97 -11.01 1.53
CA ASN A 225 20.93 -11.69 2.40
C ASN A 225 20.33 -12.06 3.76
N GLN A 226 19.44 -11.23 4.32
CA GLN A 226 18.82 -11.54 5.61
C GLN A 226 17.62 -12.48 5.43
N CYS A 227 16.67 -12.12 4.56
CA CYS A 227 15.39 -12.81 4.46
C CYS A 227 15.54 -14.18 3.78
N VAL A 228 16.15 -14.23 2.59
CA VAL A 228 16.21 -15.46 1.79
C VAL A 228 17.13 -16.48 2.45
N VAL A 229 18.30 -16.06 2.95
CA VAL A 229 19.22 -16.97 3.63
C VAL A 229 18.60 -17.57 4.89
N CYS A 230 17.88 -16.76 5.69
CA CYS A 230 17.14 -17.26 6.85
C CYS A 230 16.06 -18.26 6.41
N HIS A 231 15.30 -17.95 5.35
CA HIS A 231 14.25 -18.83 4.87
C HIS A 231 14.78 -20.17 4.35
N VAL A 232 15.87 -20.15 3.57
CA VAL A 232 16.55 -21.33 3.05
C VAL A 232 17.09 -22.19 4.19
N THR A 233 17.77 -21.59 5.16
CA THR A 233 18.30 -22.31 6.33
C THR A 233 17.18 -22.96 7.15
N THR A 234 16.08 -22.24 7.35
CA THR A 234 14.89 -22.75 8.06
C THR A 234 14.21 -23.88 7.29
N ALA A 235 14.15 -23.79 5.95
CA ALA A 235 13.63 -24.83 5.08
C ALA A 235 14.49 -26.11 5.11
N GLN A 236 15.83 -25.96 5.10
CA GLN A 236 16.77 -27.07 5.24
C GLN A 236 16.62 -27.77 6.61
N ALA A 237 16.30 -27.01 7.66
CA ALA A 237 15.95 -27.53 8.96
C ALA A 237 14.52 -28.13 9.03
N GLN A 238 13.81 -28.24 7.90
CA GLN A 238 12.44 -28.77 7.78
C GLN A 238 11.41 -28.04 8.66
N GLN A 239 11.64 -26.76 8.95
CA GLN A 239 10.73 -25.92 9.72
C GLN A 239 9.84 -25.09 8.80
N LYS A 240 8.64 -24.70 9.29
CA LYS A 240 7.77 -23.75 8.57
C LYS A 240 8.55 -22.45 8.36
N THR A 241 8.66 -22.04 7.10
CA THR A 241 9.48 -20.90 6.67
C THR A 241 8.70 -20.01 5.70
N GLY A 242 9.29 -18.87 5.34
CA GLY A 242 8.78 -18.01 4.27
C GLY A 242 9.24 -18.46 2.88
N PRO A 243 8.81 -17.73 1.82
CA PRO A 243 9.17 -18.03 0.44
C PRO A 243 10.67 -17.90 0.17
N VAL A 244 11.19 -18.75 -0.72
CA VAL A 244 12.60 -18.77 -1.16
C VAL A 244 12.77 -18.47 -2.65
N ASN A 245 11.68 -18.52 -3.43
CA ASN A 245 11.64 -18.21 -4.86
C ASN A 245 11.25 -16.75 -5.11
N CYS A 246 11.63 -16.20 -6.27
CA CYS A 246 11.40 -14.80 -6.62
C CYS A 246 9.89 -14.48 -6.63
N ALA A 247 9.11 -15.30 -7.34
CA ALA A 247 7.67 -15.09 -7.47
C ALA A 247 6.93 -15.19 -6.13
N GLY A 248 7.46 -16.00 -5.19
CA GLY A 248 6.90 -16.14 -3.85
C GLY A 248 6.91 -14.84 -3.04
N CYS A 249 7.90 -13.97 -3.26
CA CYS A 249 7.99 -12.64 -2.62
C CYS A 249 7.46 -11.50 -3.49
N HIS A 250 7.65 -11.59 -4.80
CA HIS A 250 7.54 -10.45 -5.74
C HIS A 250 6.33 -10.52 -6.67
N THR A 251 5.33 -11.35 -6.40
CA THR A 251 4.06 -11.32 -7.15
C THR A 251 2.90 -10.98 -6.24
N THR A 252 1.97 -10.17 -6.73
CA THR A 252 0.74 -9.83 -6.01
C THR A 252 -0.09 -11.08 -5.69
N GLN A 253 -0.09 -12.07 -6.58
CA GLN A 253 -0.76 -13.36 -6.36
C GLN A 253 -0.18 -14.12 -5.16
N ALA A 254 1.15 -14.24 -5.05
CA ALA A 254 1.77 -14.92 -3.92
C ALA A 254 1.60 -14.12 -2.62
N GLN A 255 1.76 -12.80 -2.67
CA GLN A 255 1.56 -11.92 -1.52
C GLN A 255 0.13 -12.00 -0.97
N ALA A 256 -0.88 -12.06 -1.85
CA ALA A 256 -2.28 -12.21 -1.45
C ALA A 256 -2.58 -13.57 -0.78
N ALA A 257 -1.73 -14.59 -0.98
CA ALA A 257 -1.88 -15.91 -0.38
C ALA A 257 -1.22 -16.04 1.00
N TYR A 258 -0.57 -14.97 1.50
CA TYR A 258 0.03 -15.00 2.83
C TYR A 258 -1.04 -15.14 3.93
N GLU A 259 -0.74 -15.97 4.92
CA GLU A 259 -1.54 -16.07 6.14
C GLU A 259 -1.58 -14.71 6.86
N VAL A 260 -2.79 -14.19 7.09
CA VAL A 260 -3.06 -12.90 7.73
C VAL A 260 -3.54 -13.11 9.16
N VAL A 261 -2.80 -12.54 10.12
CA VAL A 261 -3.23 -12.44 11.51
C VAL A 261 -4.11 -11.19 11.65
N LYS A 262 -5.37 -11.38 12.05
CA LYS A 262 -6.32 -10.27 12.20
C LYS A 262 -6.05 -9.45 13.45
N ASP A 263 -5.89 -10.13 14.58
CA ASP A 263 -5.69 -9.50 15.89
C ASP A 263 -4.20 -9.42 16.21
N VAL A 264 -3.50 -8.50 15.53
CA VAL A 264 -2.07 -8.27 15.73
C VAL A 264 -1.85 -7.48 17.03
N PRO A 265 -1.08 -7.99 18.00
CA PRO A 265 -0.68 -7.22 19.17
C PRO A 265 0.07 -5.96 18.77
N ARG A 266 -0.02 -4.90 19.59
CA ARG A 266 0.74 -3.68 19.34
C ARG A 266 2.24 -3.98 19.32
N LEU A 267 2.93 -3.53 18.29
CA LEU A 267 4.38 -3.62 18.18
C LEU A 267 5.02 -2.60 19.12
N ASP A 268 5.44 -3.02 20.30
CA ASP A 268 6.02 -2.14 21.31
C ASP A 268 7.51 -1.87 21.04
N ARG A 269 7.84 -0.60 20.85
CA ARG A 269 9.18 -0.04 20.66
C ARG A 269 9.42 1.15 21.59
N GLY A 270 8.61 1.31 22.64
CA GLY A 270 8.66 2.44 23.57
C GLY A 270 8.07 3.74 23.03
N GLN A 271 7.22 3.66 21.99
CA GLN A 271 6.50 4.82 21.45
C GLN A 271 5.39 5.30 22.40
N PRO A 272 5.12 6.62 22.48
CA PRO A 272 4.06 7.14 23.33
C PRO A 272 2.66 6.79 22.81
N ASP A 273 1.67 6.70 23.70
CA ASP A 273 0.26 6.50 23.30
C ASP A 273 -0.32 7.77 22.66
N ALA A 274 0.02 8.93 23.23
CA ALA A 274 -0.31 10.24 22.70
C ALA A 274 0.81 11.24 23.03
N VAL A 275 0.97 12.26 22.21
CA VAL A 275 2.04 13.26 22.37
C VAL A 275 1.63 14.61 21.80
N VAL A 276 2.09 15.71 22.42
CA VAL A 276 1.99 17.04 21.82
C VAL A 276 3.04 17.19 20.72
N MET A 277 2.58 17.47 19.50
CA MET A 277 3.44 17.82 18.37
C MET A 277 3.79 19.30 18.43
N THR A 278 5.08 19.61 18.32
CA THR A 278 5.61 20.96 18.43
C THR A 278 6.56 21.26 17.28
N PRO A 279 6.72 22.53 16.90
CA PRO A 279 7.91 22.96 16.17
C PRO A 279 9.19 22.68 16.99
N PRO A 280 10.37 22.69 16.35
CA PRO A 280 11.64 22.65 17.06
C PRO A 280 11.75 23.78 18.08
N ALA A 281 12.43 23.53 19.20
CA ALA A 281 12.70 24.54 20.21
C ALA A 281 13.52 25.70 19.61
N GLY A 282 13.12 26.96 19.91
CA GLY A 282 13.82 28.15 19.42
C GLY A 282 13.50 28.58 17.99
N SER A 283 12.46 28.00 17.35
CA SER A 283 11.95 28.50 16.06
C SER A 283 11.60 29.99 16.14
N LYS A 284 12.14 30.78 15.20
CA LYS A 284 12.01 32.25 15.17
C LYS A 284 10.58 32.74 14.89
N THR A 285 9.72 31.84 14.41
CA THR A 285 8.36 32.11 13.93
C THR A 285 7.29 31.78 14.96
N VAL A 286 7.65 31.18 16.10
CA VAL A 286 6.71 30.88 17.20
C VAL A 286 6.69 32.09 18.14
N LYS A 287 5.54 32.75 18.25
CA LYS A 287 5.37 33.77 19.31
C LYS A 287 5.50 33.05 20.65
N LYS A 288 6.41 33.53 21.51
CA LYS A 288 6.70 32.97 22.85
C LYS A 288 5.51 33.03 23.83
N GLU A 289 4.47 33.77 23.47
CA GLU A 289 3.24 33.92 24.23
C GLU A 289 2.08 33.47 23.35
N ALA A 290 1.18 32.65 23.91
CA ALA A 290 -0.11 32.34 23.30
C ALA A 290 -0.91 33.65 23.18
N GLY A 291 -0.88 34.26 21.99
CA GLY A 291 -1.55 35.52 21.70
C GLY A 291 -2.44 35.43 20.46
N PRO A 292 -3.23 36.48 20.16
CA PRO A 292 -4.06 36.53 18.97
C PRO A 292 -3.23 36.27 17.70
N GLY A 293 -3.61 35.25 16.93
CA GLY A 293 -2.93 34.81 15.71
C GLY A 293 -1.86 33.71 15.89
N SER A 294 -1.69 33.15 17.09
CA SER A 294 -0.92 31.91 17.28
C SER A 294 -1.82 30.69 17.07
N ILE A 295 -1.30 29.65 16.40
CA ILE A 295 -2.03 28.40 16.21
C ILE A 295 -1.71 27.46 17.39
N ALA A 296 -2.74 26.87 17.99
CA ALA A 296 -2.55 25.97 19.13
C ALA A 296 -1.71 24.75 18.73
N ALA A 297 -0.98 24.15 19.68
CA ALA A 297 -0.28 22.90 19.42
C ALA A 297 -1.26 21.73 19.18
N VAL A 298 -0.74 20.63 18.64
CA VAL A 298 -1.56 19.47 18.27
C VAL A 298 -1.29 18.32 19.24
N ALA A 299 -2.31 17.88 19.97
CA ALA A 299 -2.22 16.63 20.72
C ALA A 299 -2.51 15.46 19.78
N PHE A 300 -1.49 14.66 19.43
CA PHE A 300 -1.62 13.54 18.50
C PHE A 300 -1.82 12.22 19.26
N ASN A 301 -2.88 11.48 18.91
CA ASN A 301 -3.13 10.14 19.47
C ASN A 301 -2.41 9.09 18.63
N HIS A 302 -1.15 8.82 18.97
CA HIS A 302 -0.28 7.92 18.22
C HIS A 302 -0.80 6.47 18.22
N LYS A 303 -1.30 5.96 19.34
CA LYS A 303 -1.81 4.59 19.47
C LYS A 303 -3.00 4.28 18.55
N VAL A 304 -3.91 5.23 18.38
CA VAL A 304 -5.04 5.06 17.44
C VAL A 304 -4.55 5.02 16.00
N HIS A 305 -3.57 5.86 15.65
CA HIS A 305 -2.99 5.87 14.30
C HIS A 305 -2.13 4.64 14.05
N GLU A 306 -1.43 4.12 15.07
CA GLU A 306 -0.79 2.82 14.97
C GLU A 306 -1.84 1.80 14.58
N GLN A 307 -2.93 1.64 15.32
CA GLN A 307 -4.00 0.65 15.01
C GLN A 307 -4.56 0.79 13.59
N ALA A 308 -4.76 2.01 13.10
CA ALA A 308 -5.40 2.28 11.81
C ALA A 308 -4.51 2.10 10.56
N ASN A 309 -3.20 1.85 10.72
CA ASN A 309 -2.26 1.79 9.60
C ASN A 309 -1.49 0.46 9.55
N ASP A 310 -1.08 0.00 8.38
CA ASP A 310 -0.40 -1.29 8.22
C ASP A 310 1.10 -1.26 8.56
N THR A 311 1.72 -0.08 8.54
CA THR A 311 3.15 0.08 8.82
C THR A 311 3.41 1.41 9.52
N CYS A 312 4.49 1.49 10.30
CA CYS A 312 4.98 2.76 10.86
C CYS A 312 5.49 3.71 9.76
N ARG A 313 5.94 3.14 8.63
CA ARG A 313 6.56 3.86 7.51
C ARG A 313 5.61 4.76 6.73
N VAL A 314 4.31 4.54 6.84
CA VAL A 314 3.32 5.43 6.21
C VAL A 314 3.49 6.88 6.70
N CYS A 315 3.92 7.07 7.96
CA CYS A 315 4.25 8.37 8.52
C CYS A 315 5.77 8.56 8.66
N HIS A 316 6.46 7.58 9.25
CA HIS A 316 7.92 7.58 9.41
C HIS A 316 8.60 7.12 8.12
N HIS A 317 8.41 7.91 7.06
CA HIS A 317 8.79 7.54 5.70
C HIS A 317 10.31 7.40 5.49
N GLU A 318 11.10 8.05 6.34
CA GLU A 318 12.57 8.00 6.32
C GLU A 318 13.14 7.21 7.50
N LYS A 319 12.77 7.56 8.74
CA LYS A 319 13.16 6.88 9.99
C LYS A 319 12.14 7.13 11.09
N ILE A 320 12.09 6.27 12.10
CA ILE A 320 11.29 6.47 13.31
C ILE A 320 11.96 7.53 14.18
N ALA A 321 11.49 8.76 14.00
CA ALA A 321 11.98 9.97 14.65
C ALA A 321 10.88 11.03 14.70
N SER A 322 11.09 12.11 15.46
CA SER A 322 10.17 13.25 15.41
C SER A 322 10.19 13.89 14.02
N CYS A 323 9.01 14.26 13.49
CA CYS A 323 8.91 14.96 12.21
C CYS A 323 9.72 16.26 12.21
N SER A 324 9.76 16.95 13.36
CA SER A 324 10.49 18.21 13.54
C SER A 324 12.01 18.05 13.55
N GLU A 325 12.53 16.81 13.60
CA GLU A 325 13.95 16.57 13.36
C GLU A 325 14.36 16.85 11.92
N CYS A 326 13.45 16.83 10.94
CA CYS A 326 13.73 17.11 9.52
C CYS A 326 12.88 18.27 8.98
N HIS A 327 11.64 18.39 9.45
CA HIS A 327 10.68 19.40 9.01
C HIS A 327 10.54 20.50 10.05
N THR A 328 11.37 21.54 9.92
CA THR A 328 11.32 22.72 10.78
C THR A 328 10.35 23.76 10.21
N THR A 329 10.08 24.84 10.95
CA THR A 329 9.22 25.94 10.47
C THR A 329 9.76 26.60 9.21
N GLU A 330 11.08 26.77 9.12
CA GLU A 330 11.77 27.36 7.97
C GLU A 330 12.11 26.32 6.90
N GLY A 331 12.01 25.03 7.23
CA GLY A 331 12.57 23.93 6.44
C GLY A 331 14.09 23.83 6.61
N LYS A 332 14.64 22.64 6.39
CA LYS A 332 16.08 22.41 6.38
C LYS A 332 16.48 21.32 5.38
N LYS A 333 17.77 21.24 5.08
CA LYS A 333 18.33 20.38 4.03
C LYS A 333 17.95 18.91 4.22
N GLU A 334 18.00 18.38 5.44
CA GLU A 334 17.70 16.97 5.72
C GLU A 334 16.24 16.61 5.42
N GLY A 335 15.31 17.57 5.53
CA GLY A 335 13.91 17.40 5.14
C GLY A 335 13.60 17.86 3.72
N GLY A 336 14.62 18.06 2.86
CA GLY A 336 14.43 18.57 1.50
C GLY A 336 13.82 19.99 1.46
N PHE A 337 14.03 20.77 2.52
CA PHE A 337 13.40 22.09 2.74
C PHE A 337 11.86 22.06 2.83
N VAL A 338 11.25 20.89 3.00
CA VAL A 338 9.82 20.77 3.30
C VAL A 338 9.58 21.31 4.71
N GLN A 339 8.80 22.38 4.80
CA GLN A 339 8.44 23.01 6.07
C GLN A 339 7.50 22.12 6.89
N LEU A 340 7.48 22.33 8.20
CA LEU A 340 6.59 21.61 9.12
C LEU A 340 5.11 21.73 8.71
N SER A 341 4.68 22.92 8.31
CA SER A 341 3.31 23.15 7.84
C SER A 341 2.98 22.32 6.60
N GLN A 342 3.92 22.18 5.65
CA GLN A 342 3.76 21.37 4.46
C GLN A 342 3.75 19.87 4.81
N ALA A 343 4.66 19.42 5.68
CA ALA A 343 4.71 18.03 6.14
C ALA A 343 3.40 17.58 6.80
N MET A 344 2.71 18.48 7.52
CA MET A 344 1.44 18.15 8.20
C MET A 344 0.19 18.33 7.32
N HIS A 345 0.22 19.23 6.33
CA HIS A 345 -0.99 19.65 5.60
C HIS A 345 -0.98 19.39 4.08
N ALA A 346 0.08 18.78 3.53
CA ALA A 346 0.15 18.48 2.11
C ALA A 346 -1.00 17.58 1.64
N LYS A 347 -1.94 18.14 0.87
CA LYS A 347 -3.23 17.50 0.53
C LYS A 347 -3.15 16.14 -0.18
N GLN A 348 -2.00 15.84 -0.79
CA GLN A 348 -1.77 14.66 -1.63
C GLN A 348 -0.66 13.74 -1.08
N ALA A 349 -0.10 14.05 0.10
CA ALA A 349 0.95 13.25 0.69
C ALA A 349 0.39 12.36 1.81
N ASP A 350 0.50 11.04 1.63
CA ASP A 350 0.05 10.05 2.62
C ASP A 350 0.76 10.18 3.98
N ALA A 351 1.98 10.73 4.00
CA ALA A 351 2.71 10.99 5.23
C ALA A 351 2.22 12.22 6.01
N SER A 352 1.31 13.02 5.44
CA SER A 352 0.72 14.19 6.09
C SER A 352 -0.64 13.88 6.70
N CYS A 353 -1.03 14.62 7.74
CA CYS A 353 -2.33 14.46 8.38
C CYS A 353 -3.47 14.69 7.38
N VAL A 354 -3.42 15.80 6.64
CA VAL A 354 -4.48 16.17 5.70
C VAL A 354 -4.51 15.25 4.49
N GLY A 355 -3.36 14.88 3.94
CA GLY A 355 -3.28 13.99 2.78
C GLY A 355 -3.79 12.58 3.07
N CYS A 356 -3.35 11.97 4.17
CA CYS A 356 -3.86 10.66 4.59
C CYS A 356 -5.38 10.70 4.81
N HIS A 357 -5.88 11.71 5.54
CA HIS A 357 -7.33 11.86 5.76
C HIS A 357 -8.10 12.14 4.46
N ASN A 358 -7.51 12.84 3.49
CA ASN A 358 -8.12 13.02 2.16
C ASN A 358 -8.27 11.69 1.43
N LYS A 359 -7.24 10.86 1.42
CA LYS A 359 -7.28 9.51 0.84
C LYS A 359 -8.36 8.65 1.50
N GLN A 360 -8.53 8.72 2.82
CA GLN A 360 -9.61 7.99 3.49
C GLN A 360 -11.01 8.44 3.06
N LYS A 361 -11.19 9.72 2.71
CA LYS A 361 -12.47 10.24 2.21
C LYS A 361 -12.80 9.79 0.78
N GLU A 362 -11.85 9.20 0.05
CA GLU A 362 -12.08 8.63 -1.28
C GLU A 362 -12.76 7.25 -1.23
N GLN A 363 -12.83 6.63 -0.04
CA GLN A 363 -13.58 5.39 0.13
C GLN A 363 -15.04 5.59 -0.30
N PRO A 364 -15.69 4.61 -0.97
CA PRO A 364 -17.04 4.78 -1.50
C PRO A 364 -18.05 5.28 -0.46
N VAL A 365 -17.94 4.85 0.80
CA VAL A 365 -18.84 5.26 1.88
C VAL A 365 -18.73 6.76 2.26
N CYS A 366 -17.59 7.37 1.99
CA CYS A 366 -17.27 8.78 2.26
C CYS A 366 -17.41 9.65 1.00
N ALA A 367 -17.06 9.09 -0.16
CA ALA A 367 -16.88 9.81 -1.42
C ALA A 367 -18.18 10.43 -1.94
N GLY A 368 -19.35 9.89 -1.57
CA GLY A 368 -20.66 10.45 -1.96
C GLY A 368 -20.82 11.92 -1.55
N CYS A 369 -20.38 12.28 -0.34
CA CYS A 369 -20.36 13.67 0.13
C CYS A 369 -19.05 14.37 -0.22
N HIS A 370 -17.91 13.72 0.03
CA HIS A 370 -16.60 14.38 -0.01
C HIS A 370 -16.05 14.64 -1.42
N SER A 371 -16.56 13.96 -2.46
CA SER A 371 -16.24 14.30 -3.84
C SER A 371 -17.04 15.50 -4.38
N PHE A 372 -18.17 15.81 -3.74
CA PHE A 372 -19.09 16.87 -4.18
C PHE A 372 -18.92 18.17 -3.39
N VAL A 373 -18.72 18.07 -2.07
CA VAL A 373 -18.58 19.24 -1.20
C VAL A 373 -17.10 19.62 -1.09
N PRO A 374 -16.66 20.76 -1.65
CA PRO A 374 -15.29 21.19 -1.51
C PRO A 374 -14.98 21.49 -0.05
N TYR A 375 -13.86 20.97 0.44
CA TYR A 375 -13.39 21.25 1.79
C TYR A 375 -13.07 22.73 1.94
N LYS A 376 -13.73 23.40 2.90
CA LYS A 376 -13.42 24.78 3.27
C LYS A 376 -12.52 24.79 4.50
N ASN A 377 -11.38 25.46 4.39
CA ASN A 377 -10.51 25.73 5.54
C ASN A 377 -11.19 26.80 6.41
N THR A 378 -11.81 26.39 7.51
CA THR A 378 -12.39 27.29 8.53
C THR A 378 -11.60 27.22 9.83
N GLU A 379 -11.73 28.21 10.71
CA GLU A 379 -11.10 28.18 12.04
C GLU A 379 -11.52 26.91 12.82
N ASP A 380 -12.79 26.53 12.75
CA ASP A 380 -13.33 25.31 13.37
C ASP A 380 -12.69 24.02 12.84
N SER A 381 -12.28 24.02 11.57
CA SER A 381 -11.59 22.89 10.94
C SER A 381 -10.15 22.77 11.42
N CYS A 382 -9.48 23.92 11.64
CA CYS A 382 -8.13 23.97 12.21
C CYS A 382 -8.13 23.47 13.66
N ALA A 383 -9.14 23.87 14.45
CA ALA A 383 -9.29 23.51 15.86
C ALA A 383 -9.49 21.99 16.11
N LYS A 384 -9.81 21.19 15.08
CA LYS A 384 -9.90 19.73 15.22
C LYS A 384 -8.56 19.07 15.53
N CYS A 385 -7.48 19.67 15.03
CA CYS A 385 -6.11 19.24 15.31
C CYS A 385 -5.43 20.18 16.29
N HIS A 386 -5.54 21.49 16.07
CA HIS A 386 -4.92 22.53 16.89
C HIS A 386 -5.75 22.77 18.16
N ASN A 387 -5.53 21.92 19.16
CA ASN A 387 -6.45 21.74 20.28
C ASN A 387 -5.78 21.67 21.66
N VAL A 388 -4.48 21.91 21.74
CA VAL A 388 -3.81 22.05 23.05
C VAL A 388 -4.17 23.43 23.62
N PRO A 389 -4.91 23.51 24.73
CA PRO A 389 -5.23 24.78 25.38
C PRO A 389 -3.98 25.49 25.87
N ALA A 390 -3.98 26.82 25.83
CA ALA A 390 -2.84 27.64 26.23
C ALA A 390 -2.47 27.43 27.72
N GLU A 391 -3.43 27.09 28.57
CA GLU A 391 -3.25 26.82 30.00
C GLU A 391 -2.39 25.58 30.26
N LEU A 392 -2.40 24.62 29.33
CA LEU A 392 -1.58 23.41 29.40
C LEU A 392 -0.17 23.60 28.80
N ALA A 393 0.08 24.74 28.17
CA ALA A 393 1.37 25.12 27.60
C ALA A 393 1.60 26.64 27.67
N PRO A 394 1.62 27.24 28.87
CA PRO A 394 1.59 28.71 29.05
C PRO A 394 2.84 29.42 28.52
N GLN A 395 3.95 28.70 28.40
CA GLN A 395 5.23 29.20 27.86
C GLN A 395 5.47 28.76 26.40
N GLY A 396 4.44 28.27 25.73
CA GLY A 396 4.53 27.62 24.42
C GLY A 396 4.77 26.11 24.53
N ALA A 397 4.23 25.34 23.58
CA ALA A 397 4.33 23.88 23.61
C ALA A 397 5.77 23.38 23.37
N GLU A 398 6.58 24.16 22.66
CA GLU A 398 8.00 23.90 22.43
C GLU A 398 8.84 23.89 23.72
N ALA A 399 8.39 24.59 24.76
CA ALA A 399 9.05 24.64 26.07
C ALA A 399 8.78 23.39 26.92
N LEU A 400 7.75 22.59 26.58
CA LEU A 400 7.45 21.35 27.28
C LEU A 400 8.58 20.32 27.08
N SER A 401 8.99 19.69 28.17
CA SER A 401 9.85 18.50 28.16
C SER A 401 9.17 17.33 27.42
N LYS A 402 9.95 16.28 27.13
CA LYS A 402 9.43 15.09 26.44
C LYS A 402 8.31 14.43 27.24
N GLU A 403 8.48 14.33 28.55
CA GLU A 403 7.54 13.72 29.50
C GLU A 403 6.26 14.56 29.65
N GLU A 404 6.40 15.89 29.69
CA GLU A 404 5.24 16.81 29.72
C GLU A 404 4.44 16.74 28.41
N ARG A 405 5.10 16.66 27.25
CA ARG A 405 4.40 16.50 25.95
C ARG A 405 3.58 15.23 25.89
N VAL A 406 4.07 14.13 26.47
CA VAL A 406 3.30 12.88 26.56
C VAL A 406 2.12 13.04 27.50
N SER A 407 2.35 13.60 28.69
CA SER A 407 1.31 13.79 29.71
C SER A 407 0.17 14.70 29.23
N VAL A 408 0.51 15.87 28.67
CA VAL A 408 -0.45 16.80 28.07
C VAL A 408 -1.13 16.17 26.85
N GLY A 409 -0.37 15.47 26.00
CA GLY A 409 -0.90 14.78 24.84
C GLY A 409 -1.97 13.75 25.21
N MET A 410 -1.72 12.94 26.24
CA MET A 410 -2.68 11.98 26.77
C MET A 410 -3.91 12.65 27.37
N LEU A 411 -3.73 13.72 28.17
CA LEU A 411 -4.84 14.46 28.75
C LEU A 411 -5.76 15.03 27.67
N VAL A 412 -5.20 15.73 26.67
CA VAL A 412 -5.98 16.34 25.60
C VAL A 412 -6.59 15.27 24.68
N ALA A 413 -5.88 14.18 24.38
CA ALA A 413 -6.41 13.11 23.54
C ALA A 413 -7.57 12.36 24.21
N SER A 414 -7.51 12.14 25.52
CA SER A 414 -8.56 11.46 26.27
C SER A 414 -9.79 12.32 26.58
N SER A 415 -9.64 13.66 26.59
CA SER A 415 -10.74 14.59 26.82
C SER A 415 -11.53 14.95 25.54
N ARG A 416 -11.11 14.46 24.37
CA ARG A 416 -11.81 14.74 23.10
C ARG A 416 -13.25 14.24 23.14
N GLN A 417 -14.17 15.16 22.92
CA GLN A 417 -15.58 14.83 22.74
C GLN A 417 -15.84 14.48 21.28
N TYR A 418 -16.51 13.35 21.07
CA TYR A 418 -16.97 12.90 19.77
C TYR A 418 -18.48 13.03 19.75
N THR A 419 -19.04 13.76 18.78
CA THR A 419 -20.48 13.74 18.55
C THR A 419 -20.86 12.39 17.96
N LYS A 420 -21.92 11.81 18.53
CA LYS A 420 -22.52 10.60 17.98
C LYS A 420 -23.62 10.99 17.01
N GLY A 421 -23.28 10.97 15.72
CA GLY A 421 -24.26 11.00 14.64
C GLY A 421 -24.81 12.38 14.31
N THR A 422 -26.06 12.41 13.84
CA THR A 422 -26.74 13.59 13.31
C THR A 422 -27.93 13.98 14.19
N TYR A 423 -28.81 14.86 13.70
CA TYR A 423 -30.10 15.14 14.34
C TYR A 423 -30.93 13.86 14.54
N ASP A 424 -31.94 13.91 15.41
CA ASP A 424 -32.92 12.84 15.52
C ASP A 424 -33.56 12.60 14.14
N LEU A 425 -33.51 11.36 13.66
CA LEU A 425 -34.04 10.98 12.35
C LEU A 425 -35.56 11.15 12.26
N ASN A 426 -36.26 11.28 13.40
CA ASN A 426 -37.67 11.64 13.44
C ASN A 426 -37.93 13.10 13.03
N ASP A 427 -36.97 13.99 13.27
CA ASP A 427 -37.02 15.39 12.82
C ASP A 427 -36.71 15.54 11.32
N VAL A 428 -36.21 14.47 10.69
CA VAL A 428 -35.83 14.42 9.29
C VAL A 428 -37.01 13.90 8.46
N PRO A 429 -37.45 14.57 7.37
CA PRO A 429 -38.56 14.09 6.55
C PRO A 429 -38.32 12.68 5.99
N ASP A 430 -39.35 11.84 6.01
CA ASP A 430 -39.26 10.46 5.51
C ASP A 430 -38.97 10.43 4.01
N ARG A 431 -39.79 11.18 3.27
CA ARG A 431 -39.74 11.36 1.82
C ARG A 431 -39.88 12.84 1.50
N VAL A 432 -39.28 13.25 0.39
CA VAL A 432 -39.38 14.62 -0.14
C VAL A 432 -39.84 14.53 -1.59
N THR A 433 -40.89 15.27 -1.94
CA THR A 433 -41.32 15.39 -3.33
C THR A 433 -40.54 16.52 -3.99
N ILE A 434 -39.84 16.23 -5.09
CA ILE A 434 -39.12 17.24 -5.88
C ILE A 434 -39.91 17.47 -7.17
N ASP A 435 -40.64 18.58 -7.23
CA ASP A 435 -41.61 18.90 -8.28
C ASP A 435 -41.37 20.25 -9.00
N ALA A 436 -40.41 21.05 -8.53
CA ALA A 436 -40.12 22.40 -9.04
C ALA A 436 -39.75 22.48 -10.53
N MET A 437 -39.53 21.34 -11.20
CA MET A 437 -39.15 21.26 -12.62
C MET A 437 -39.97 20.21 -13.40
N VAL A 438 -41.16 19.84 -12.92
CA VAL A 438 -42.03 18.86 -13.60
C VAL A 438 -42.37 19.36 -15.00
N ASN A 439 -41.94 18.61 -16.01
CA ASN A 439 -42.20 18.87 -17.42
C ASN A 439 -42.36 17.55 -18.19
N GLU A 440 -41.27 16.97 -18.70
CA GLU A 440 -41.25 15.69 -19.46
C GLU A 440 -41.43 14.45 -18.56
N TYR A 441 -41.12 14.60 -17.28
CA TYR A 441 -41.18 13.55 -16.27
C TYR A 441 -42.00 14.03 -15.06
N GLU A 442 -42.56 13.07 -14.32
CA GLU A 442 -43.25 13.28 -13.05
C GLU A 442 -42.29 13.75 -11.94
N ALA A 443 -42.85 14.18 -10.82
CA ALA A 443 -42.07 14.56 -9.64
C ALA A 443 -41.26 13.38 -9.11
N VAL A 444 -40.05 13.65 -8.60
CA VAL A 444 -39.23 12.63 -7.94
C VAL A 444 -39.73 12.43 -6.52
N ASP A 445 -40.06 11.20 -6.18
CA ASP A 445 -40.41 10.80 -4.82
C ASP A 445 -39.14 10.34 -4.07
N PHE A 446 -38.42 11.29 -3.49
CA PHE A 446 -37.08 11.09 -2.93
C PHE A 446 -37.11 10.42 -1.55
N PRO A 447 -36.49 9.24 -1.36
CA PRO A 447 -36.47 8.50 -0.10
C PRO A 447 -35.47 9.09 0.92
N HIS A 448 -35.70 10.34 1.33
CA HIS A 448 -34.79 11.19 2.09
C HIS A 448 -34.21 10.52 3.36
N ARG A 449 -35.06 10.11 4.31
CA ARG A 449 -34.59 9.52 5.57
C ARG A 449 -33.89 8.16 5.38
N LYS A 450 -34.33 7.38 4.38
CA LYS A 450 -33.71 6.08 4.07
C LYS A 450 -32.25 6.24 3.63
N ILE A 451 -31.97 7.22 2.76
CA ILE A 451 -30.60 7.50 2.30
C ILE A 451 -29.72 7.91 3.48
N ILE A 452 -30.21 8.82 4.32
CA ILE A 452 -29.49 9.26 5.53
C ILE A 452 -29.17 8.07 6.45
N LYS A 453 -30.13 7.18 6.71
CA LYS A 453 -29.91 5.95 7.51
C LYS A 453 -28.81 5.07 6.92
N THR A 454 -28.84 4.82 5.61
CA THR A 454 -27.83 4.00 4.93
C THR A 454 -26.43 4.61 5.06
N MET A 455 -26.32 5.92 4.87
CA MET A 455 -25.04 6.62 4.95
C MET A 455 -24.49 6.67 6.37
N LEU A 456 -25.34 6.91 7.37
CA LEU A 456 -24.94 6.87 8.79
C LEU A 456 -24.46 5.49 9.21
N ALA A 457 -25.14 4.43 8.77
CA ALA A 457 -24.71 3.05 9.01
C ALA A 457 -23.34 2.76 8.38
N GLY A 458 -23.06 3.35 7.21
CA GLY A 458 -21.77 3.20 6.53
C GLY A 458 -20.58 3.81 7.29
N ILE A 459 -20.81 4.89 8.06
CA ILE A 459 -19.76 5.56 8.84
C ILE A 459 -19.77 5.16 10.32
N GLU A 460 -20.60 4.18 10.71
CA GLU A 460 -20.70 3.74 12.09
C GLU A 460 -19.36 3.17 12.58
N GLY A 461 -18.88 3.67 13.72
CA GLY A 461 -17.59 3.26 14.29
C GLY A 461 -16.36 3.91 13.64
N ASP A 462 -16.51 4.69 12.57
CA ASP A 462 -15.41 5.43 11.96
C ASP A 462 -14.98 6.60 12.87
N ARG A 463 -13.76 6.50 13.41
CA ARG A 463 -13.22 7.48 14.35
C ARG A 463 -12.86 8.81 13.68
N LEU A 464 -12.56 8.81 12.37
CA LEU A 464 -12.24 10.03 11.63
C LEU A 464 -13.52 10.83 11.38
N ALA A 465 -14.58 10.18 10.90
CA ALA A 465 -15.89 10.78 10.75
C ALA A 465 -16.42 11.32 12.10
N ALA A 466 -16.34 10.53 13.17
CA ALA A 466 -16.78 10.94 14.50
C ALA A 466 -15.98 12.14 15.06
N ALA A 467 -14.70 12.28 14.70
CA ALA A 467 -13.86 13.40 15.15
C ALA A 467 -14.11 14.69 14.36
N PHE A 468 -14.39 14.58 13.06
CA PHE A 468 -14.48 15.74 12.16
C PHE A 468 -15.92 16.18 11.86
N HIS A 469 -16.93 15.31 12.00
CA HIS A 469 -18.35 15.66 11.90
C HIS A 469 -18.92 16.07 13.26
N ASN A 470 -18.38 17.16 13.82
CA ASN A 470 -18.57 17.49 15.23
C ASN A 470 -19.86 18.29 15.55
N GLU A 471 -20.67 18.63 14.54
CA GLU A 471 -22.01 19.21 14.72
C GLU A 471 -23.07 18.27 14.16
N PRO A 472 -24.25 18.14 14.81
CA PRO A 472 -25.29 17.24 14.34
C PRO A 472 -25.70 17.43 12.87
N GLY A 473 -25.63 18.65 12.35
CA GLY A 473 -25.96 18.90 10.94
C GLY A 473 -24.76 19.02 9.99
N THR A 474 -23.51 18.79 10.43
CA THR A 474 -22.36 18.68 9.50
C THR A 474 -22.61 17.60 8.45
N PHE A 475 -23.19 16.48 8.87
CA PHE A 475 -23.59 15.39 7.96
C PHE A 475 -24.60 15.89 6.89
N CYS A 476 -25.59 16.69 7.29
CA CYS A 476 -26.61 17.22 6.39
C CYS A 476 -26.01 18.17 5.33
N GLN A 477 -24.91 18.87 5.64
CA GLN A 477 -24.22 19.74 4.69
C GLN A 477 -23.51 18.98 3.55
N GLY A 478 -23.42 17.64 3.64
CA GLY A 478 -23.01 16.80 2.51
C GLY A 478 -23.90 16.98 1.27
N CYS A 479 -25.19 17.27 1.48
CA CYS A 479 -26.11 17.64 0.41
C CYS A 479 -26.53 19.11 0.49
N HIS A 480 -26.87 19.59 1.71
CA HIS A 480 -27.28 20.96 1.98
C HIS A 480 -26.09 21.91 2.16
N HIS A 481 -25.19 21.89 1.19
CA HIS A 481 -23.94 22.66 1.23
C HIS A 481 -24.17 24.18 1.14
N ASN A 482 -23.14 24.96 1.49
CA ASN A 482 -23.14 26.43 1.39
C ASN A 482 -24.26 27.15 2.19
N SER A 483 -24.84 26.48 3.18
CA SER A 483 -25.78 27.06 4.15
C SER A 483 -25.32 26.73 5.59
N PRO A 484 -25.67 27.55 6.59
CA PRO A 484 -25.43 27.21 7.99
C PRO A 484 -26.10 25.89 8.38
N VAL A 485 -25.50 25.19 9.35
CA VAL A 485 -26.07 23.95 9.90
C VAL A 485 -27.47 24.22 10.49
N SER A 486 -28.47 23.46 10.04
CA SER A 486 -29.87 23.64 10.44
C SER A 486 -30.69 22.36 10.27
N LYS A 487 -31.76 22.20 11.06
CA LYS A 487 -32.80 21.18 10.84
C LYS A 487 -33.70 21.50 9.64
N THR A 488 -33.72 22.76 9.19
CA THR A 488 -34.54 23.25 8.08
C THR A 488 -33.64 23.95 7.05
N PRO A 489 -32.82 23.21 6.29
CA PRO A 489 -31.97 23.79 5.27
C PRO A 489 -32.79 24.42 4.12
N PRO A 490 -32.24 25.42 3.41
CA PRO A 490 -32.95 26.04 2.28
C PRO A 490 -33.13 25.07 1.12
N ALA A 491 -34.18 25.29 0.31
CA ALA A 491 -34.38 24.56 -0.94
C ALA A 491 -33.28 24.87 -1.97
N CYS A 492 -32.93 23.90 -2.80
CA CYS A 492 -31.92 24.06 -3.85
C CYS A 492 -32.25 25.22 -4.80
N ALA A 493 -33.54 25.39 -5.12
CA ALA A 493 -34.03 26.44 -6.02
C ALA A 493 -33.73 27.87 -5.52
N THR A 494 -33.54 28.06 -4.21
CA THR A 494 -33.17 29.37 -3.64
C THR A 494 -31.88 29.91 -4.25
N CYS A 495 -30.93 29.03 -4.58
CA CYS A 495 -29.64 29.41 -5.16
C CYS A 495 -29.45 28.95 -6.61
N HIS A 496 -30.11 27.86 -7.02
CA HIS A 496 -29.98 27.24 -8.35
C HIS A 496 -31.17 27.51 -9.29
N GLY A 497 -32.22 28.21 -8.83
CA GLY A 497 -33.44 28.46 -9.60
C GLY A 497 -33.34 29.57 -10.65
N LYS A 498 -32.23 30.31 -10.70
CA LYS A 498 -31.95 31.30 -11.75
C LYS A 498 -31.16 30.66 -12.92
N PRO A 499 -31.27 31.18 -14.15
CA PRO A 499 -30.41 30.76 -15.26
C PRO A 499 -28.93 30.86 -14.89
N PHE A 500 -28.09 30.06 -15.55
CA PHE A 500 -26.64 30.12 -15.39
C PHE A 500 -26.13 31.52 -15.73
N GLU A 501 -25.55 32.21 -14.75
CA GLU A 501 -24.89 33.51 -14.92
C GLU A 501 -23.38 33.30 -14.84
N LEU A 502 -22.67 33.52 -15.95
CA LEU A 502 -21.22 33.33 -16.12
C LEU A 502 -20.38 34.11 -15.08
N ASP A 503 -20.96 35.19 -14.56
CA ASP A 503 -20.39 36.15 -13.62
C ASP A 503 -20.63 35.79 -12.14
N GLN A 504 -21.43 34.75 -11.83
CA GLN A 504 -21.63 34.23 -10.45
C GLN A 504 -20.91 32.88 -10.18
N GLY A 505 -19.98 32.49 -11.06
CA GLY A 505 -19.16 31.28 -10.94
C GLY A 505 -19.85 30.00 -11.41
N ASP A 506 -19.19 28.86 -11.20
CA ASP A 506 -19.56 27.50 -11.68
C ASP A 506 -20.86 26.92 -11.06
N ARG A 507 -21.84 27.74 -10.66
CA ARG A 507 -23.08 27.26 -10.05
C ARG A 507 -24.02 26.72 -11.13
N PRO A 508 -24.36 25.43 -11.14
CA PRO A 508 -25.28 24.87 -12.14
C PRO A 508 -26.71 25.36 -11.95
N GLY A 509 -27.51 25.40 -13.02
CA GLY A 509 -28.97 25.56 -12.90
C GLY A 509 -29.63 24.36 -12.21
N LEU A 510 -30.87 24.51 -11.74
CA LEU A 510 -31.55 23.54 -10.86
C LEU A 510 -31.55 22.09 -11.38
N LYS A 511 -31.78 21.87 -12.68
CA LYS A 511 -31.74 20.53 -13.31
C LYS A 511 -30.36 19.89 -13.17
N ALA A 512 -29.33 20.64 -13.51
CA ALA A 512 -27.95 20.18 -13.44
C ALA A 512 -27.50 19.99 -11.98
N ALA A 513 -27.94 20.84 -11.05
CA ALA A 513 -27.65 20.68 -9.63
C ALA A 513 -28.15 19.34 -9.08
N TYR A 514 -29.41 18.98 -9.36
CA TYR A 514 -29.95 17.68 -8.95
C TYR A 514 -29.24 16.51 -9.63
N HIS A 515 -29.05 16.54 -10.95
CA HIS A 515 -28.39 15.43 -11.66
C HIS A 515 -26.94 15.25 -11.20
N GLN A 516 -26.16 16.32 -11.08
CA GLN A 516 -24.77 16.24 -10.62
C GLN A 516 -24.68 15.71 -9.19
N GLN A 517 -25.53 16.17 -8.28
CA GLN A 517 -25.50 15.70 -6.88
C GLN A 517 -25.97 14.24 -6.76
N CYS A 518 -27.12 13.88 -7.33
CA CYS A 518 -27.68 12.53 -7.22
C CYS A 518 -26.80 11.49 -7.94
N MET A 519 -26.53 11.71 -9.24
CA MET A 519 -25.78 10.76 -10.05
C MET A 519 -24.29 10.73 -9.66
N GLY A 520 -23.74 11.87 -9.24
CA GLY A 520 -22.37 11.97 -8.73
C GLY A 520 -22.20 11.15 -7.45
N CYS A 521 -23.12 11.28 -6.50
CA CYS A 521 -23.13 10.47 -5.28
C CYS A 521 -23.24 8.97 -5.62
N HIS A 522 -24.18 8.56 -6.48
CA HIS A 522 -24.32 7.16 -6.87
C HIS A 522 -23.04 6.60 -7.51
N THR A 523 -22.39 7.39 -8.38
CA THR A 523 -21.13 7.01 -9.03
C THR A 523 -20.00 6.86 -8.00
N ALA A 524 -19.83 7.86 -7.14
CA ALA A 524 -18.76 7.88 -6.12
C ALA A 524 -18.92 6.76 -5.09
N MET A 525 -20.17 6.47 -4.69
CA MET A 525 -20.50 5.41 -3.75
C MET A 525 -20.63 4.02 -4.41
N ARG A 526 -20.51 3.94 -5.74
CA ARG A 526 -20.69 2.71 -6.54
C ARG A 526 -22.08 2.07 -6.32
N ILE A 527 -23.11 2.89 -6.26
CA ILE A 527 -24.51 2.45 -6.15
C ILE A 527 -24.99 2.01 -7.54
N GLU A 528 -25.38 0.73 -7.66
CA GLU A 528 -25.84 0.16 -8.93
C GLU A 528 -27.28 0.59 -9.29
N LYS A 529 -28.13 0.83 -8.28
CA LYS A 529 -29.54 1.20 -8.47
C LYS A 529 -29.93 2.43 -7.64
N PRO A 530 -30.58 3.43 -8.26
CA PRO A 530 -30.91 3.50 -9.68
C PRO A 530 -29.67 3.73 -10.55
N ALA A 531 -29.66 3.13 -11.75
CA ALA A 531 -28.59 3.37 -12.71
C ALA A 531 -28.73 4.78 -13.29
N ASN A 532 -27.63 5.52 -13.45
CA ASN A 532 -27.66 6.89 -13.98
C ASN A 532 -28.29 6.99 -15.38
N THR A 533 -28.29 5.90 -16.14
CA THR A 533 -28.89 5.78 -17.48
C THR A 533 -30.37 5.39 -17.46
N ALA A 534 -30.91 4.96 -16.31
CA ALA A 534 -32.28 4.49 -16.16
C ALA A 534 -33.18 5.64 -15.66
N CYS A 535 -33.49 6.59 -16.54
CA CYS A 535 -34.25 7.81 -16.22
C CYS A 535 -35.54 7.55 -15.40
N ASN A 536 -36.26 6.48 -15.76
CA ASN A 536 -37.55 6.12 -15.15
C ASN A 536 -37.45 5.57 -13.72
N GLU A 537 -36.25 5.27 -13.22
CA GLU A 537 -36.06 4.77 -11.85
C GLU A 537 -36.06 5.91 -10.81
N CYS A 538 -35.79 7.14 -11.22
CA CYS A 538 -35.87 8.33 -10.37
C CYS A 538 -37.17 9.11 -10.59
N HIS A 539 -37.58 9.28 -11.85
CA HIS A 539 -38.79 10.03 -12.23
C HIS A 539 -39.47 9.35 -13.41
N LYS A 540 -40.76 9.04 -13.29
CA LYS A 540 -41.50 8.36 -14.38
C LYS A 540 -41.74 9.32 -15.52
N LYS A 541 -41.62 8.84 -16.76
CA LYS A 541 -42.01 9.61 -17.94
C LYS A 541 -43.51 9.92 -17.85
N ARG A 542 -43.89 11.16 -18.15
CA ARG A 542 -45.30 11.51 -18.21
C ARG A 542 -45.91 10.96 -19.49
N ASP A 543 -47.12 10.42 -19.35
CA ASP A 543 -48.00 10.19 -20.48
C ASP A 543 -48.53 11.56 -20.92
N LEU A 544 -48.00 12.06 -22.05
CA LEU A 544 -48.38 13.35 -22.65
C LEU A 544 -49.62 13.20 -23.53
#